data_AF-A0A6C0LPT9-F1
#
_entry.id   AF-A0A6C0LPT9-F1
#
_cell.length_a   1.000
_cell.length_b   1.000
_cell.length_c   1.000
_cell.angle_alpha   90.00
_cell.angle_beta   90.00
_cell.angle_gamma   90.00
#
_symmetry.space_group_name_H-M   'P 1'
#
loop_
_entity.id
_entity.type
_entity.pdbx_description
1 polymer ?
#
loop_
_entity_poly.entity_id
_entity_poly.type
_entity_poly.pdbx_seq_one_letter_code
_entity_poly.pdbx_strand_id
1 'polypeptide(L)'
;MATMEELRRHRVLNLTLIDLIPTMLIGLIIHSYLWLYPLELSSEEQSNRTFIQYTASLAIILITLLGLGIIMHRLFGIMSGLSAHLGLNGKPNKKII
;
A
#
# COMPACT_ATOMS: atom_id res chain seq x y z
N MET A 1 -2.74 24.12 5.12
CA MET A 1 -2.01 23.03 5.82
C MET A 1 -3.07 22.06 6.31
N ALA A 2 -3.11 20.83 5.80
CA ALA A 2 -4.14 19.86 6.21
C ALA A 2 -3.90 19.42 7.65
N THR A 3 -4.96 19.28 8.44
CA THR A 3 -4.88 18.85 9.85
C THR A 3 -4.78 17.32 9.95
N MET A 4 -4.16 16.80 11.02
CA MET A 4 -4.04 15.34 11.24
C MET A 4 -5.41 14.64 11.32
N GLU A 5 -6.44 15.36 11.76
CA GLU A 5 -7.81 14.86 11.83
C GLU A 5 -8.45 14.73 10.45
N GLU A 6 -8.15 15.63 9.50
CA GLU A 6 -8.59 15.55 8.11
C GLU A 6 -7.96 14.37 7.35
N LEU A 7 -6.68 14.07 7.60
CA LEU A 7 -5.97 12.92 7.02
C LEU A 7 -6.53 11.57 7.50
N ARG A 8 -7.13 11.54 8.70
CA ARG A 8 -7.77 10.35 9.28
C ARG A 8 -9.20 10.13 8.79
N ARG A 9 -9.88 11.21 8.40
CA ARG A 9 -11.26 11.20 7.87
C ARG A 9 -11.31 10.71 6.43
N HIS A 10 -10.29 11.03 5.62
CA HIS A 10 -10.19 10.55 4.25
C HIS A 10 -9.80 9.07 4.22
N ARG A 11 -10.77 8.23 3.87
CA ARG A 11 -10.61 6.79 3.67
C ARG A 11 -10.87 6.47 2.21
N VAL A 12 -9.93 5.77 1.58
CA VAL A 12 -10.09 5.21 0.25
C VAL A 12 -9.98 3.69 0.41
N LEU A 13 -11.00 2.94 -0.01
CA LEU A 13 -11.06 1.48 0.14
C LEU A 13 -10.91 0.98 1.60
N ASN A 14 -11.46 1.72 2.58
CA ASN A 14 -11.32 1.45 4.02
C ASN A 14 -9.87 1.49 4.57
N LEU A 15 -8.90 1.97 3.78
CA LEU A 15 -7.56 2.31 4.23
C LEU A 15 -7.50 3.80 4.51
N THR A 16 -6.87 4.21 5.61
CA THR A 16 -6.59 5.64 5.82
C THR A 16 -5.50 6.07 4.83
N LEU A 17 -5.46 7.35 4.43
CA LEU A 17 -4.39 7.86 3.57
C LEU A 17 -2.98 7.59 4.13
N ILE A 18 -2.89 7.54 5.47
CA ILE A 18 -1.67 7.22 6.23
C ILE A 18 -1.21 5.77 6.00
N ASP A 19 -2.12 4.87 5.61
CA ASP A 19 -1.80 3.47 5.32
C ASP A 19 -1.55 3.25 3.84
N LEU A 20 -2.30 4.00 3.03
CA LEU A 20 -2.24 3.94 1.59
C LEU A 20 -0.89 4.45 1.09
N ILE A 21 -0.42 5.61 1.56
CA ILE A 21 0.82 6.22 1.08
C ILE A 21 2.04 5.31 1.31
N PRO A 22 2.30 4.77 2.52
CA PRO A 22 3.40 3.85 2.74
C PRO A 22 3.29 2.57 1.92
N THR A 23 2.08 2.00 1.79
CA THR A 23 1.86 0.80 0.96
C THR A 23 2.23 1.05 -0.50
N MET A 24 1.81 2.20 -1.04
CA MET A 24 2.12 2.60 -2.41
C MET A 24 3.61 2.88 -2.61
N LEU A 25 4.26 3.53 -1.64
CA LEU A 25 5.71 3.77 -1.66
C LEU A 25 6.51 2.48 -1.63
N ILE A 26 6.14 1.55 -0.75
CA ILE A 26 6.78 0.22 -0.67
C ILE A 26 6.58 -0.53 -1.98
N GLY A 27 5.37 -0.52 -2.55
CA GLY A 27 5.09 -1.14 -3.83
C GLY A 27 5.91 -0.56 -4.97
N LEU A 28 6.08 0.77 -5.00
CA LEU A 28 6.92 1.45 -5.98
C LEU A 28 8.39 1.06 -5.83
N ILE A 29 8.93 1.03 -4.61
CA ILE A 29 10.33 0.65 -4.34
C ILE A 29 10.58 -0.80 -4.80
N ILE A 30 9.70 -1.73 -4.41
CA ILE A 30 9.82 -3.15 -4.79
C ILE A 30 9.74 -3.29 -6.31
N HIS A 31 8.77 -2.65 -6.96
CA HIS A 31 8.62 -2.71 -8.41
C HIS A 31 9.85 -2.13 -9.13
N SER A 32 10.32 -0.95 -8.73
CA SER A 32 11.51 -0.33 -9.30
C SER A 32 12.75 -1.21 -9.15
N TYR A 33 12.94 -1.83 -7.98
CA TYR A 33 14.07 -2.74 -7.75
C TYR A 33 14.01 -3.96 -8.67
N LEU A 34 12.88 -4.66 -8.72
CA LEU A 34 12.69 -5.83 -9.58
C LEU A 34 12.74 -5.48 -11.06
N TRP A 35 12.34 -4.26 -11.43
CA TRP A 35 12.47 -3.78 -12.78
C TRP A 35 13.94 -3.53 -13.15
N LEU A 36 14.75 -2.97 -12.27
CA LEU A 36 16.16 -2.72 -12.56
C LEU A 36 17.02 -4.00 -12.50
N TYR A 37 16.68 -4.92 -11.59
CA TYR A 37 17.43 -6.15 -11.32
C TYR A 37 16.52 -7.38 -11.43
N PRO A 38 16.10 -7.75 -12.67
CA PRO A 38 15.23 -8.90 -12.86
C PRO A 38 15.97 -10.20 -12.54
N LEU A 39 15.28 -11.17 -11.94
CA LEU A 39 15.86 -12.45 -11.50
C LEU A 39 16.22 -13.37 -12.68
N GLU A 40 15.36 -13.40 -13.70
CA GLU A 40 15.43 -14.37 -14.81
C GLU A 40 15.13 -13.69 -16.15
N LEU A 41 15.92 -12.67 -16.50
CA LEU A 41 15.84 -12.03 -17.81
C LEU A 41 17.24 -11.85 -18.40
N SER A 42 17.41 -12.16 -19.68
CA SER A 42 18.63 -11.82 -20.40
C SER A 42 18.73 -10.30 -20.62
N SER A 43 19.95 -9.81 -20.86
CA SER A 43 20.18 -8.38 -21.15
C SER A 43 19.42 -7.88 -22.39
N GLU A 44 19.24 -8.74 -23.41
CA GLU A 44 18.48 -8.42 -24.62
C GLU A 44 16.99 -8.26 -24.31
N GLU A 45 16.39 -9.23 -23.63
CA GLU A 45 15.00 -9.14 -23.18
C GLU A 45 14.77 -7.93 -22.28
N GLN A 46 15.75 -7.59 -21.42
CA GLN A 46 15.65 -6.47 -20.50
C GLN A 46 15.58 -5.14 -21.23
N SER A 47 16.35 -5.02 -22.32
CA SER A 47 16.40 -3.84 -23.19
C SER A 47 15.13 -3.65 -24.03
N ASN A 48 14.43 -4.74 -24.34
CA ASN A 48 13.20 -4.74 -25.12
C ASN A 48 11.95 -4.40 -24.29
N ARG A 49 12.10 -4.16 -22.98
CA ARG A 49 10.96 -3.85 -22.11
C ARG A 49 10.40 -2.47 -22.41
N THR A 50 9.09 -2.40 -22.46
CA THR A 50 8.36 -1.17 -22.80
C THR A 50 7.79 -0.47 -21.57
N PHE A 51 7.50 0.82 -21.73
CA PHE A 51 6.80 1.61 -20.70
C PHE A 51 5.40 1.05 -20.37
N ILE A 52 4.71 0.44 -21.34
CA ILE A 52 3.40 -0.19 -21.11
C ILE A 52 3.56 -1.39 -20.18
N GLN A 53 4.56 -2.24 -20.40
CA GLN A 53 4.87 -3.36 -19.50
C GLN A 53 5.27 -2.88 -18.10
N TYR A 54 6.04 -1.80 -18.00
CA TYR A 54 6.37 -1.16 -16.71
C TYR A 54 5.10 -0.75 -15.97
N THR A 55 4.23 0.01 -16.63
CA THR A 55 3.01 0.55 -16.02
C THR A 55 2.02 -0.54 -15.64
N ALA A 56 1.82 -1.54 -16.52
CA ALA A 56 0.93 -2.66 -16.26
C ALA A 56 1.40 -3.51 -15.07
N SER A 57 2.69 -3.84 -15.01
CA SER A 57 3.26 -4.60 -13.89
C SER A 57 3.24 -3.80 -12.59
N LEU A 58 3.48 -2.49 -12.63
CA LEU A 58 3.36 -1.61 -11.46
C LEU A 58 1.92 -1.61 -10.93
N ALA A 59 0.94 -1.45 -11.81
CA ALA A 59 -0.47 -1.47 -11.43
C ALA A 59 -0.86 -2.79 -10.76
N ILE A 60 -0.39 -3.93 -11.31
CA ILE A 60 -0.62 -5.25 -10.71
C ILE A 60 -0.02 -5.33 -9.31
N ILE A 61 1.26 -4.96 -9.13
CA ILE A 61 1.92 -4.99 -7.81
C ILE A 61 1.16 -4.13 -6.80
N LEU A 62 0.75 -2.92 -7.19
CA LEU A 62 0.02 -2.02 -6.30
C LEU A 62 -1.34 -2.62 -5.92
N ILE A 63 -2.11 -3.15 -6.86
CA ILE A 63 -3.39 -3.83 -6.58
C ILE A 63 -3.19 -5.01 -5.63
N THR A 64 -2.17 -5.84 -5.87
CA THR A 64 -1.85 -6.99 -5.01
C THR A 64 -1.50 -6.56 -3.59
N LEU A 65 -0.64 -5.55 -3.43
CA LEU A 65 -0.24 -5.04 -2.11
C LEU A 65 -1.39 -4.36 -1.37
N LEU A 66 -2.25 -3.63 -2.09
CA LEU A 66 -3.47 -3.06 -1.51
C LEU A 66 -4.44 -4.15 -1.06
N GLY A 67 -4.67 -5.16 -1.90
CA GLY A 67 -5.48 -6.33 -1.56
C GLY A 67 -4.94 -7.06 -0.32
N LEU A 68 -3.62 -7.28 -0.27
CA LEU A 68 -2.96 -7.88 0.88
C LEU A 68 -3.12 -7.01 2.13
N GLY A 69 -2.92 -5.70 2.03
CA GLY A 69 -3.14 -4.76 3.13
C GLY A 69 -4.57 -4.84 3.69
N ILE A 70 -5.57 -4.88 2.81
CA ILE A 70 -6.99 -5.04 3.20
C ILE A 70 -7.23 -6.37 3.91
N ILE A 71 -6.69 -7.48 3.39
CA ILE A 71 -6.81 -8.81 3.99
C ILE A 71 -6.15 -8.82 5.37
N MET A 72 -4.95 -8.26 5.50
CA MET A 72 -4.23 -8.17 6.77
C MET A 72 -5.02 -7.36 7.81
N HIS A 73 -5.61 -6.22 7.42
CA HIS A 73 -6.47 -5.46 8.32
C HIS A 73 -7.67 -6.27 8.80
N ARG A 74 -8.26 -7.07 7.91
CA ARG A 74 -9.40 -7.92 8.25
C ARG A 74 -9.01 -9.07 9.18
N LEU A 75 -7.91 -9.77 8.89
CA LEU A 75 -7.47 -10.93 9.65
C LEU A 75 -7.02 -10.58 11.06
N PHE A 76 -6.25 -9.50 11.21
CA PHE A 76 -5.71 -9.13 12.51
C PHE A 76 -6.68 -8.27 13.34
N GLY A 77 -7.89 -8.02 12.84
CA GLY A 77 -8.83 -7.06 13.44
C GLY A 77 -8.20 -5.67 13.59
N ILE A 78 -7.11 -5.41 12.86
CA ILE A 78 -6.37 -4.17 12.88
C ILE A 78 -7.18 -3.20 12.04
N MET A 79 -7.98 -2.38 12.72
CA MET A 79 -8.49 -1.13 12.16
C MET A 79 -7.29 -0.22 11.99
N SER A 80 -6.54 -0.45 10.92
CA SER A 80 -5.36 0.29 10.55
C SER A 80 -5.39 1.77 10.92
N GLY A 81 -4.24 2.34 11.22
CA GLY A 81 -4.18 3.76 11.51
C GLY A 81 -2.88 4.55 11.43
N LEU A 82 -1.80 4.18 10.77
CA LEU A 82 -1.39 2.82 10.49
C LEU A 82 -1.18 2.10 11.82
N SER A 83 -1.89 0.98 11.95
CA SER A 83 -2.37 0.36 13.18
C SER A 83 -2.47 1.33 14.38
N ALA A 84 -3.34 2.35 14.22
CA ALA A 84 -3.50 3.58 15.02
C ALA A 84 -2.18 4.14 15.47
N HIS A 85 -1.54 4.89 14.59
CA HIS A 85 -0.27 5.58 14.76
C HIS A 85 0.11 5.93 16.23
N LEU A 86 0.61 5.07 17.11
CA LEU A 86 1.01 3.66 17.08
C LEU A 86 0.65 3.08 18.47
N GLY A 87 -0.62 2.74 18.68
CA GLY A 87 -1.21 2.30 19.95
C GLY A 87 -2.35 1.30 19.74
N LEU A 88 -2.35 0.55 18.64
CA LEU A 88 -3.30 -0.54 18.47
C LEU A 88 -2.79 -1.84 19.08
N ASN A 89 -3.53 -2.43 20.02
CA ASN A 89 -4.98 -2.44 20.00
C ASN A 89 -5.61 -2.11 21.35
N GLY A 90 -5.41 -0.87 21.83
CA GLY A 90 -6.20 -0.29 22.92
C GLY A 90 -6.25 1.26 22.88
N LYS A 91 -7.42 1.94 22.90
CA LYS A 91 -8.81 1.43 22.91
C LYS A 91 -9.78 2.22 22.00
N PRO A 92 -10.65 1.51 21.24
CA PRO A 92 -11.86 2.09 20.69
C PRO A 92 -13.00 2.04 21.72
N ASN A 93 -13.52 3.19 22.16
CA ASN A 93 -14.94 3.43 22.46
C ASN A 93 -15.18 4.92 22.78
N LYS A 94 -16.08 5.60 22.06
CA LYS A 94 -16.78 6.79 22.59
C LYS A 94 -18.27 6.64 22.32
N LYS A 95 -18.87 5.75 23.11
CA LYS A 95 -20.31 5.48 23.21
C LYS A 95 -20.96 4.97 21.91
N ILE A 96 -21.47 3.75 22.02
CA ILE A 96 -22.73 3.36 21.40
C ILE A 96 -23.72 4.50 21.69
N ILE A 97 -24.15 5.20 20.66
CA ILE A 97 -25.43 5.92 20.64
C ILE A 97 -26.22 5.26 19.53
#